data_AF-A0A8S8Z0S4-F1
#
_entry.id   AF-A0A8S8Z0S4-F1
#
_cell.length_a   1.000
_cell.length_b   1.000
_cell.length_c   1.000
_cell.angle_alpha   90.00
_cell.angle_beta   90.00
_cell.angle_gamma   90.00
#
_symmetry.space_group_name_H-M   'P 1'
#
loop_
_entity.id
_entity.type
_entity.pdbx_description
1 polymer ?
#
loop_
_entity_poly.entity_id
_entity_poly.type
_entity_poly.pdbx_seq_one_letter_code
_entity_poly.pdbx_strand_id
1 'polypeptide(L)' 'MPQSKHMPEKMRAMVLSKLGPVESNPLKLTEIDRHEIANPKEVLVKIEACGFATHSYIR' A
#
# COMPACT_ATOMS: atom_id res chain seq x y z
N MET A 1 27.55 -0.19 -1.78
CA MET A 1 26.32 0.39 -1.20
C MET A 1 25.66 1.22 -2.28
N PRO A 2 24.50 0.86 -2.85
CA PRO A 2 23.93 1.65 -3.92
C PRO A 2 23.52 3.02 -3.37
N GLN A 3 23.93 4.05 -4.09
CA GLN A 3 23.86 5.46 -3.73
C GLN A 3 22.41 5.93 -3.51
N SER A 4 22.27 6.85 -2.56
CA SER A 4 21.05 7.52 -2.11
C SER A 4 20.24 8.10 -3.27
N LYS A 5 19.32 7.30 -3.83
CA LYS A 5 18.19 7.83 -4.59
C LYS A 5 17.28 8.53 -3.58
N HIS A 6 17.02 9.81 -3.77
CA HIS A 6 16.03 10.55 -3.00
C HIS A 6 14.71 9.77 -3.01
N MET A 7 14.24 9.34 -1.84
CA MET A 7 13.04 8.51 -1.71
C MET A 7 11.80 9.42 -1.78
N PRO A 8 10.86 9.25 -2.74
CA PRO A 8 9.74 10.19 -2.97
C PRO A 8 8.74 10.32 -1.81
N GLU A 9 8.50 11.50 -1.24
CA GLU A 9 7.68 11.68 -0.02
C GLU A 9 6.28 11.03 -0.04
N LYS A 10 5.68 10.90 -1.23
CA LYS A 10 4.38 10.23 -1.45
C LYS A 10 4.54 8.87 -2.16
N MET A 11 3.56 7.99 -1.97
CA MET A 11 3.43 6.71 -2.66
C MET A 11 1.98 6.47 -3.12
N ARG A 12 1.76 5.59 -4.10
CA ARG A 12 0.42 5.20 -4.56
C ARG A 12 0.00 3.89 -3.90
N ALA A 13 -1.23 3.83 -3.39
CA ALA A 13 -1.81 2.65 -2.79
C ALA A 13 -3.29 2.49 -3.20
N MET A 14 -3.78 1.26 -3.18
CA MET A 14 -5.20 0.96 -3.29
C MET A 14 -5.84 1.14 -1.91
N VAL A 15 -6.75 2.11 -1.78
CA VAL A 15 -7.37 2.46 -0.48
C VAL A 15 -8.86 2.17 -0.49
N LEU A 16 -9.33 1.47 0.55
CA LEU A 16 -10.74 1.31 0.87
C LEU A 16 -11.16 2.45 1.79
N SER A 17 -11.94 3.39 1.28
CA SER A 17 -12.33 4.59 2.05
C SER A 17 -13.68 4.45 2.77
N LYS A 18 -14.56 3.57 2.28
CA LYS A 18 -15.89 3.34 2.83
C LYS A 18 -16.25 1.86 2.70
N LEU A 19 -17.06 1.39 3.63
CA LEU A 19 -17.66 0.06 3.60
C LEU A 19 -19.12 0.20 3.16
N GLY A 20 -19.56 -0.72 2.31
CA GLY A 20 -20.94 -0.81 1.85
C GLY A 20 -21.31 -2.28 1.61
N PRO A 21 -22.61 -2.64 1.67
CA PRO A 21 -23.06 -4.01 1.43
C PRO A 21 -22.76 -4.51 0.01
N VAL A 22 -22.82 -3.61 -0.96
CA VAL A 22 -22.45 -3.85 -2.36
C VAL A 22 -21.76 -2.59 -2.88
N GLU A 23 -20.51 -2.72 -3.29
CA GLU A 23 -19.70 -1.64 -3.85
C GLU A 23 -19.12 -2.10 -5.17
N SER A 24 -19.37 -1.37 -6.26
CA SER A 24 -18.87 -1.76 -7.59
C SER A 24 -17.37 -1.52 -7.74
N ASN A 25 -16.85 -0.42 -7.17
CA ASN A 25 -15.43 -0.04 -7.21
C ASN A 25 -14.96 0.42 -5.82
N PRO A 26 -14.85 -0.50 -4.83
CA PRO A 26 -14.59 -0.15 -3.43
C PRO A 26 -13.18 0.39 -3.19
N LEU A 27 -12.20 -0.03 -4.00
CA LEU A 27 -10.81 0.38 -3.90
C LEU A 27 -10.47 1.45 -4.93
N LYS A 28 -9.76 2.50 -4.50
CA LYS A 28 -9.25 3.55 -5.39
C LYS A 28 -7.75 3.67 -5.29
N LEU A 29 -7.08 3.76 -6.44
CA LEU A 29 -5.67 4.09 -6.49
C LEU A 29 -5.49 5.56 -6.09
N THR A 30 -4.82 5.79 -4.97
CA THR A 30 -4.71 7.11 -4.34
C THR A 30 -3.27 7.36 -3.91
N GLU A 31 -2.83 8.62 -3.93
CA GLU A 31 -1.56 9.03 -3.34
C GLU A 31 -1.68 9.19 -1.83
N ILE A 32 -0.73 8.62 -1.09
CA ILE A 32 -0.64 8.65 0.37
C ILE A 32 0.78 9.04 0.78
N ASP A 33 0.93 9.52 2.01
CA ASP A 33 2.25 9.71 2.62
C ASP A 33 3.00 8.39 2.73
N ARG A 34 4.30 8.43 2.45
CA ARG A 34 5.14 7.24 2.69
C ARG A 34 5.14 6.92 4.18
N HIS A 35 4.96 5.64 4.49
CA HIS A 35 5.18 5.09 5.83
C HIS A 35 6.65 5.24 6.28
N GLU A 36 6.87 5.85 7.43
CA GLU A 36 8.16 5.89 8.09
C GLU A 36 8.39 4.61 8.89
N ILE A 37 9.58 4.01 8.76
CA ILE A 37 9.95 2.80 9.51
C ILE A 37 10.04 3.18 11.00
N ALA A 38 9.03 2.81 11.77
CA ALA A 38 8.92 3.17 13.18
C ALA A 38 9.62 2.17 14.10
N ASN A 39 9.83 0.94 13.63
CA ASN A 39 10.52 -0.11 14.39
C ASN A 39 11.57 -0.85 13.53
N PRO A 40 12.64 -1.39 14.13
CA PRO A 40 13.75 -2.00 13.39
C PRO A 40 13.42 -3.34 12.72
N LYS A 41 12.21 -3.88 12.95
CA LYS A 41 11.73 -5.13 12.32
C LYS A 41 10.88 -4.86 11.08
N GLU A 42 10.50 -3.61 10.82
CA GLU A 42 9.79 -3.21 9.62
C GLU A 42 10.74 -3.13 8.43
N VAL A 43 10.25 -3.56 7.26
CA VAL A 43 10.98 -3.49 6.00
C VAL A 43 10.10 -2.82 4.96
N LEU A 44 10.59 -1.74 4.37
CA LEU A 44 9.93 -1.08 3.26
C LEU A 44 10.29 -1.82 1.96
N VAL A 45 9.28 -2.40 1.29
CA VAL A 45 9.46 -3.18 0.06
C VAL A 45 8.92 -2.40 -1.13
N LYS A 46 9.71 -2.33 -2.21
CA LYS A 46 9.22 -1.84 -3.50
C LYS A 46 8.40 -2.93 -4.18
N ILE A 47 7.11 -2.69 -4.38
CA ILE A 47 6.20 -3.60 -5.07
C ILE A 47 6.31 -3.37 -6.58
N GLU A 48 6.84 -4.34 -7.33
CA GLU A 48 6.84 -4.30 -8.80
C GLU A 48 5.56 -4.91 -9.40
N ALA A 49 4.98 -5.90 -8.71
CA ALA A 49 3.72 -6.55 -9.07
C ALA A 49 3.06 -7.18 -7.84
N CYS A 50 1.74 -7.31 -7.85
CA CYS A 50 0.97 -8.02 -6.82
C CYS A 50 -0.26 -8.70 -7.44
N GLY A 51 -0.68 -9.84 -6.86
CA GLY A 51 -1.91 -10.52 -7.23
C GLY A 51 -3.12 -10.02 -6.43
N PHE A 52 -4.32 -10.20 -6.97
CA PHE A 52 -5.56 -9.98 -6.23
C PHE A 52 -5.97 -11.26 -5.51
N ALA A 53 -6.15 -11.20 -4.18
CA ALA A 53 -6.65 -12.32 -3.41
C ALA A 53 -8.19 -12.34 -3.46
N THR A 54 -8.77 -13.39 -4.03
CA THR A 54 -10.24 -13.59 -4.06
C THR A 54 -10.81 -13.98 -2.70
N HIS A 55 -9.95 -14.35 -1.73
CA HIS A 55 -10.36 -14.81 -0.41
C HIS A 55 -9.48 -14.21 0.69
N SER A 56 -9.73 -12.96 1.04
CA SER A 56 -9.09 -12.33 2.19
C SER A 56 -9.90 -12.64 3.45
N TYR A 57 -9.62 -13.77 4.12
CA TYR A 57 -10.06 -13.96 5.51
C TYR A 57 -9.08 -13.24 6.43
N ILE A 58 -9.50 -12.11 7.00
CA ILE A 58 -8.93 -11.63 8.25
C ILE A 58 -9.60 -12.49 9.33
N ARG A 59 -8.87 -13.46 9.89
CA ARG A 59 -9.29 -14.12 11.13
C ARG A 59 -8.91 -13.25 12.32
#